data_AF-A0A2R7MBJ3-F1
#
_entry.id   AF-A0A2R7MBJ3-F1
#
_cell.length_a   1.000
_cell.length_b   1.000
_cell.length_c   1.000
_cell.angle_alpha   90.00
_cell.angle_beta   90.00
_cell.angle_gamma   90.00
#
_symmetry.space_group_name_H-M   'P 1'
#
loop_
_entity.id
_entity.type
_entity.pdbx_description
1 polymer ?
#
loop_
_entity_poly.entity_id
_entity_poly.type
_entity_poly.pdbx_seq_one_letter_code
_entity_poly.pdbx_strand_id
1 'polypeptide(L)'
;AAGTLVTPIVEELFFRGVVLVSAMLLLRPIAGARAAAVAAIAVSATLFVVAHALAAPQSGADLLSLALLGLVAGVVTAATGRLGPAVVIHLVYNATGFALLAVGALLA
;
A
#
# COMPACT_ATOMS: atom_id res chain seq x y z
N ALA A 1 8.42 -13.24 -10.78
CA ALA A 1 8.48 -12.09 -11.70
C ALA A 1 7.16 -11.30 -11.73
N ALA A 2 6.03 -11.92 -12.12
CA ALA A 2 4.74 -11.20 -12.17
C ALA A 2 4.29 -10.66 -10.79
N GLY A 3 4.31 -11.52 -9.74
CA GLY A 3 3.97 -11.12 -8.37
C GLY A 3 4.95 -10.13 -7.70
N THR A 4 6.17 -10.00 -8.23
CA THR A 4 7.20 -9.10 -7.69
C THR A 4 7.26 -7.75 -8.39
N LEU A 5 6.93 -7.68 -9.68
CA LEU A 5 7.06 -6.45 -10.49
C LEU A 5 5.71 -5.89 -10.93
N VAL A 6 4.83 -6.74 -11.49
CA VAL A 6 3.60 -6.27 -12.12
C VAL A 6 2.54 -5.99 -11.07
N THR A 7 2.41 -6.87 -10.07
CA THR A 7 1.40 -6.75 -9.02
C THR A 7 1.53 -5.45 -8.22
N PRO A 8 2.72 -5.06 -7.69
CA PRO A 8 2.85 -3.80 -6.94
C PRO A 8 2.51 -2.57 -7.76
N ILE A 9 2.83 -2.56 -9.06
CA ILE A 9 2.51 -1.43 -9.94
C ILE A 9 0.99 -1.26 -10.05
N VAL A 10 0.27 -2.35 -10.32
CA VAL A 10 -1.20 -2.33 -10.44
C VAL A 10 -1.85 -1.92 -9.12
N GLU A 11 -1.36 -2.46 -8.01
CA GLU A 11 -1.88 -2.15 -6.67
C GLU A 11 -1.67 -0.67 -6.34
N GLU A 12 -0.48 -0.11 -6.55
CA GLU A 12 -0.23 1.30 -6.25
C GLU A 12 -1.01 2.23 -7.19
N LEU A 13 -1.16 1.88 -8.48
CA LEU A 13 -2.03 2.63 -9.39
C LEU A 13 -3.47 2.67 -8.89
N PHE A 14 -4.00 1.54 -8.39
CA PHE A 14 -5.36 1.48 -7.89
C PHE A 14 -5.52 2.17 -6.52
N PHE A 15 -4.79 1.73 -5.50
CA PHE A 15 -4.98 2.23 -4.14
C PHE A 15 -4.49 3.66 -3.95
N ARG A 16 -3.37 4.06 -4.56
CA ARG A 16 -2.79 5.40 -4.38
C ARG A 16 -3.21 6.34 -5.51
N GLY A 17 -3.31 5.83 -6.74
CA GLY A 17 -3.75 6.62 -7.89
C GLY A 17 -5.26 6.86 -7.93
N VAL A 18 -6.09 5.85 -7.63
CA VAL A 18 -7.56 5.96 -7.72
C VAL A 18 -8.18 6.19 -6.36
N VAL A 19 -8.02 5.27 -5.41
CA VAL A 19 -8.75 5.29 -4.12
C VAL A 19 -8.36 6.51 -3.27
N LEU A 20 -7.06 6.71 -3.04
CA LEU A 20 -6.57 7.84 -2.24
C LEU A 20 -6.98 9.17 -2.86
N VAL A 21 -6.77 9.35 -4.16
CA VAL A 21 -7.11 10.61 -4.87
C VAL A 21 -8.61 10.86 -4.82
N SER A 22 -9.44 9.84 -5.09
CA SER A 22 -10.90 9.98 -5.05
C SER A 22 -11.38 10.37 -3.65
N ALA A 23 -10.90 9.68 -2.61
CA ALA A 23 -11.24 10.02 -1.22
C ALA A 23 -10.80 11.44 -0.86
N MET A 24 -9.60 11.86 -1.28
CA MET A 24 -9.11 13.21 -1.03
C MET A 24 -9.96 14.27 -1.73
N LEU A 25 -10.35 14.05 -3.00
CA LEU A 25 -11.19 14.96 -3.77
C LEU A 25 -12.60 15.11 -3.16
N LEU A 26 -13.19 14.00 -2.68
CA LEU A 26 -14.52 14.02 -2.06
C LEU A 26 -14.53 14.69 -0.68
N LEU A 27 -13.48 14.48 0.11
CA LEU A 27 -13.44 14.96 1.50
C LEU A 27 -12.92 16.40 1.62
N ARG A 28 -12.09 16.86 0.69
CA ARG A 28 -11.44 18.18 0.77
C ARG A 28 -12.43 19.35 0.88
N PRO A 29 -13.57 19.40 0.15
CA PRO A 29 -14.56 20.48 0.27
C PRO A 29 -15.25 20.52 1.65
N ILE A 30 -15.31 19.40 2.36
CA ILE A 30 -16.10 19.24 3.59
C ILE A 30 -15.21 19.38 4.84
N ALA A 31 -14.03 18.76 4.81
CA ALA A 31 -13.15 18.64 5.97
C ALA A 31 -11.88 19.51 5.91
N GLY A 32 -11.63 20.16 4.77
CA GLY A 32 -10.38 20.88 4.50
C GLY A 32 -9.22 19.95 4.15
N ALA A 33 -8.12 20.54 3.66
CA ALA A 33 -7.05 19.80 3.00
C ALA A 33 -6.34 18.77 3.90
N ARG A 34 -6.01 19.14 5.15
CA ARG A 34 -5.26 18.26 6.06
C ARG A 34 -6.10 17.06 6.51
N ALA A 35 -7.33 17.30 6.96
CA ALA A 35 -8.21 16.22 7.41
C ALA A 35 -8.58 15.28 6.25
N ALA A 36 -8.83 15.83 5.05
CA ALA A 36 -9.06 15.03 3.85
C ALA A 36 -7.86 14.14 3.50
N ALA A 37 -6.63 14.65 3.65
CA ALA A 37 -5.43 13.86 3.40
C ALA A 37 -5.30 12.69 4.39
N VAL A 38 -5.44 12.95 5.69
CA VAL A 38 -5.37 11.91 6.73
C VAL A 38 -6.44 10.84 6.49
N ALA A 39 -7.68 11.25 6.24
CA ALA A 39 -8.79 10.34 6.00
C ALA A 39 -8.59 9.53 4.69
N ALA A 40 -8.13 10.16 3.61
CA ALA A 40 -7.87 9.47 2.35
C ALA A 40 -6.75 8.42 2.47
N ILE A 41 -5.69 8.74 3.22
CA ILE A 41 -4.60 7.80 3.53
C ILE A 41 -5.14 6.62 4.34
N ALA A 42 -5.92 6.90 5.39
CA ALA A 42 -6.51 5.86 6.23
C ALA A 42 -7.44 4.93 5.45
N VAL A 43 -8.32 5.48 4.60
CA VAL A 43 -9.23 4.71 3.74
C VAL A 43 -8.46 3.86 2.74
N SER A 44 -7.49 4.44 2.03
CA SER A 44 -6.67 3.71 1.06
C SER A 44 -5.88 2.57 1.72
N ALA A 45 -5.23 2.81 2.86
CA ALA A 45 -4.48 1.79 3.59
C ALA A 45 -5.39 0.69 4.16
N THR A 46 -6.57 1.05 4.67
CA THR A 46 -7.53 0.07 5.21
C THR A 46 -8.05 -0.84 4.09
N LEU A 47 -8.47 -0.27 2.96
CA LEU A 47 -8.96 -1.06 1.83
C LEU A 47 -7.87 -1.96 1.25
N PHE A 48 -6.62 -1.51 1.24
CA PHE A 48 -5.47 -2.32 0.84
C PHE A 48 -5.29 -3.56 1.73
N VAL A 49 -5.34 -3.38 3.05
CA VAL A 49 -5.23 -4.50 4.03
C VAL A 49 -6.42 -5.44 3.91
N VAL A 50 -7.65 -4.90 3.79
CA VAL A 50 -8.86 -5.70 3.63
C VAL A 50 -8.80 -6.55 2.36
N ALA A 51 -8.35 -5.98 1.24
CA ALA A 51 -8.18 -6.74 -0.01
C ALA A 51 -7.24 -7.93 0.16
N HIS A 52 -6.13 -7.76 0.88
CA HIS A 52 -5.18 -8.84 1.17
C HIS A 52 -5.76 -9.92 2.10
N ALA A 53 -6.49 -9.52 3.13
CA ALA A 53 -7.14 -10.44 4.06
C ALA A 53 -8.25 -11.26 3.38
N LEU A 54 -8.91 -10.70 2.37
CA LEU A 54 -9.91 -11.40 1.57
C LEU A 54 -9.28 -12.30 0.49
N ALA A 55 -8.09 -11.96 0.00
CA ALA A 55 -7.41 -12.71 -1.04
C ALA A 55 -6.80 -14.04 -0.53
N ALA A 56 -6.26 -14.03 0.70
CA ALA A 56 -5.68 -15.21 1.32
C ALA A 56 -5.63 -15.07 2.85
N PRO A 57 -5.57 -16.19 3.61
CA PRO A 57 -5.30 -16.14 5.04
C PRO A 57 -3.97 -15.42 5.33
N GLN A 58 -3.99 -14.50 6.29
CA GLN A 58 -2.82 -13.72 6.71
C GLN A 58 -2.59 -13.90 8.20
N SER A 59 -1.33 -13.95 8.63
CA SER A 59 -1.03 -13.86 10.06
C SER A 59 -1.24 -12.41 10.55
N GLY A 60 -1.36 -12.23 11.88
CA GLY A 60 -1.44 -10.88 12.46
C GLY A 60 -0.22 -10.01 12.13
N ALA A 61 0.97 -10.63 12.01
CA ALA A 61 2.19 -9.94 11.63
C ALA A 61 2.17 -9.49 10.17
N ASP A 62 1.65 -10.32 9.26
CA ASP A 62 1.52 -9.97 7.84
C ASP A 62 0.55 -8.80 7.64
N LEU A 63 -0.59 -8.83 8.34
CA LEU A 63 -1.57 -7.73 8.30
C LEU A 63 -0.98 -6.42 8.83
N LEU A 64 -0.21 -6.47 9.92
CA LEU A 64 0.47 -5.30 10.45
C LEU A 64 1.51 -4.76 9.45
N SER A 65 2.29 -5.64 8.83
CA SER A 65 3.29 -5.31 7.82
C SER A 65 2.66 -4.64 6.59
N LEU A 66 1.56 -5.21 6.08
CA LEU A 66 0.76 -4.64 4.98
C LEU A 66 0.14 -3.30 5.35
N ALA A 67 -0.35 -3.14 6.59
CA ALA A 67 -0.89 -1.87 7.06
C ALA A 67 0.19 -0.78 7.10
N LEU A 68 1.39 -1.11 7.56
CA LEU A 68 2.53 -0.19 7.57
C LEU A 68 2.97 0.18 6.17
N LEU A 69 3.10 -0.80 5.27
CA LEU A 69 3.38 -0.56 3.85
C LEU A 69 2.35 0.41 3.26
N GLY A 70 1.06 0.12 3.47
CA GLY A 70 -0.02 0.91 2.91
C GLY A 70 -0.07 2.34 3.46
N LEU A 71 0.23 2.52 4.75
CA LEU A 71 0.31 3.83 5.39
C LEU A 71 1.49 4.63 4.84
N VAL A 72 2.69 4.05 4.78
CA VAL A 72 3.90 4.71 4.28
C VAL A 72 3.74 5.11 2.82
N ALA A 73 3.27 4.20 1.96
CA ALA A 73 2.99 4.49 0.56
C ALA A 73 1.98 5.63 0.41
N GLY A 74 0.88 5.59 1.18
CA GLY A 74 -0.14 6.64 1.18
C GLY A 74 0.40 8.01 1.61
N VAL A 75 1.18 8.07 2.70
CA VAL A 75 1.82 9.30 3.18
C VAL A 75 2.78 9.86 2.15
N VAL A 76 3.65 9.03 1.57
CA VAL A 76 4.63 9.46 0.57
C VAL A 76 3.92 9.98 -0.69
N THR A 77 2.89 9.30 -1.18
CA THR A 77 2.10 9.78 -2.32
C THR A 77 1.41 11.11 -2.01
N ALA A 78 0.76 11.24 -0.86
CA ALA A 78 0.07 12.47 -0.47
C ALA A 78 1.03 13.66 -0.27
N ALA A 79 2.23 13.41 0.28
CA ALA A 79 3.23 14.44 0.53
C ALA A 79 3.96 14.88 -0.75
N THR A 80 4.22 13.96 -1.68
CA THR A 80 5.03 14.24 -2.88
C THR A 80 4.19 14.52 -4.13
N GLY A 81 2.92 14.13 -4.14
CA GLY A 81 2.09 14.12 -5.35
C GLY A 81 2.56 13.13 -6.43
N ARG A 82 3.43 12.17 -6.07
CA ARG A 82 4.06 11.23 -7.02
C ARG A 82 3.76 9.79 -6.62
N LEU A 83 3.42 8.96 -7.61
CA LEU A 83 3.22 7.51 -7.42
C LEU A 83 4.53 6.70 -7.46
N GLY A 84 5.54 7.17 -8.21
CA GLY A 84 6.80 6.45 -8.40
C GLY A 84 7.48 5.98 -7.10
N PRO A 85 7.63 6.85 -6.08
CA PRO A 85 8.21 6.42 -4.80
C PRO A 85 7.42 5.31 -4.09
N ALA A 86 6.08 5.37 -4.11
CA ALA A 86 5.23 4.33 -3.52
C ALA A 86 5.40 2.98 -4.23
N VAL A 87 5.47 3.00 -5.56
CA VAL A 87 5.78 1.80 -6.38
C VAL A 87 7.12 1.21 -5.97
N VAL A 88 8.18 2.01 -5.89
CA VAL A 88 9.52 1.53 -5.50
C VAL A 88 9.52 0.94 -4.10
N ILE A 89 8.89 1.59 -3.13
CA ILE A 89 8.76 1.08 -1.75
C ILE A 89 8.08 -0.29 -1.76
N HIS A 90 6.99 -0.45 -2.49
CA HIS A 90 6.25 -1.70 -2.58
C HIS A 90 7.07 -2.80 -3.29
N LEU A 91 7.74 -2.48 -4.40
CA LEU A 91 8.64 -3.42 -5.08
C LEU A 91 9.74 -3.92 -4.14
N VAL A 92 10.38 -3.04 -3.37
CA VAL A 92 11.43 -3.40 -2.41
C VAL A 92 10.87 -4.24 -1.27
N TYR A 93 9.69 -3.89 -0.75
CA TYR A 93 8.99 -4.67 0.27
C TYR A 93 8.78 -6.12 -0.19
N ASN A 94 8.17 -6.31 -1.37
CA ASN A 94 7.91 -7.65 -1.91
C ASN A 94 9.21 -8.39 -2.21
N ALA A 95 10.18 -7.75 -2.87
CA ALA A 95 11.46 -8.37 -3.19
C ALA A 95 12.19 -8.88 -1.93
N THR A 96 12.17 -8.09 -0.86
CA THR A 96 12.76 -8.46 0.43
C THR A 96 12.02 -9.63 1.06
N GLY A 97 10.69 -9.60 1.08
CA GLY A 97 9.87 -10.71 1.61
C GLY A 97 10.15 -12.03 0.89
N PHE A 98 10.16 -12.03 -0.46
CA PHE A 98 10.49 -13.23 -1.23
C PHE A 98 11.94 -13.69 -1.01
N ALA A 99 12.89 -12.78 -0.86
CA ALA A 99 14.28 -13.14 -0.56
C ALA A 99 14.39 -13.84 0.80
N LEU A 100 13.73 -13.33 1.85
CA LEU A 100 13.71 -13.95 3.17
C LEU A 100 13.04 -15.32 3.16
N LEU A 101 11.93 -15.48 2.44
CA LEU A 101 11.27 -16.77 2.25
C LEU A 101 12.19 -17.78 1.55
N ALA A 102 12.90 -17.36 0.50
CA ALA A 102 13.85 -18.21 -0.20
C ALA A 102 15.02 -18.64 0.71
N VAL A 103 15.58 -17.72 1.49
CA VAL A 103 16.64 -18.03 2.46
C VAL A 103 16.13 -19.00 3.52
N GLY A 104 14.95 -18.75 4.10
CA GLY A 104 14.34 -19.64 5.09
C GLY A 104 14.10 -21.05 4.55
N ALA A 105 13.65 -21.18 3.31
CA ALA A 105 13.43 -22.47 2.65
C ALA A 105 14.73 -23.23 2.33
N LEU A 106 15.84 -22.52 2.08
CA LEU A 106 17.15 -23.14 1.81
C LEU A 106 17.88 -23.59 3.09
N LEU A 107 17.52 -23.03 4.24
CA LEU A 107 18.15 -23.31 5.54
C LEU A 107 17.34 -24.26 6.44
N ALA A 108 16.11 -24.60 6.06
CA ALA A 108 15.23 -25.55 6.74
C ALA A 108 15.49 -26.99 6.28
#